data_AF-A0A2L2Z5L5-F1
#
_entry.id   AF-A0A2L2Z5L5-F1
#
_cell.length_a   1.000
_cell.length_b   1.000
_cell.length_c   1.000
_cell.angle_alpha   90.00
_cell.angle_beta   90.00
_cell.angle_gamma   90.00
#
_symmetry.space_group_name_H-M   'P 1'
#
loop_
_entity.id
_entity.type
_entity.pdbx_description
1 polymer ?
#
loop_
_entity_poly.entity_id
_entity_poly.type
_entity_poly.pdbx_seq_one_letter_code
_entity_poly.pdbx_strand_id
1 'polypeptide(L)'
;KIAGCLHMTIQTADLIETLLYLGAEVQLPSCNIYSTQDHAAAAKAKRGVPVFALKGETEEEYILCIDQTIVFAEGQPLNMILDDC
;
A
#
# COMPACT_ATOMS: atom_id res chain seq x y z
N LYS A 1 10.49 -1.22 -7.07
CA LYS A 1 9.30 -2.03 -6.75
C LYS A 1 9.25 -2.20 -5.26
N ILE A 2 8.50 -1.33 -4.62
CA ILE A 2 8.46 -1.18 -3.17
C ILE A 2 7.12 -1.73 -2.69
N ALA A 3 7.14 -2.74 -1.83
CA ALA A 3 5.98 -3.10 -1.02
C ALA A 3 5.99 -2.22 0.24
N GLY A 4 4.97 -1.38 0.42
CA GLY A 4 4.91 -0.39 1.49
C GLY A 4 3.85 -0.70 2.53
N CYS A 5 4.21 -1.42 3.60
CA CYS A 5 3.30 -1.78 4.68
C CYS A 5 3.37 -0.74 5.80
N LEU A 6 2.54 0.31 5.69
CA LEU A 6 2.44 1.40 6.67
C LEU A 6 0.98 1.76 6.91
N HIS A 7 0.71 2.54 7.96
CA HIS A 7 -0.63 3.09 8.17
C HIS A 7 -1.10 3.87 6.92
N MET A 8 -2.19 3.44 6.28
CA MET A 8 -2.68 4.06 5.05
C MET A 8 -3.44 5.37 5.33
N THR A 9 -2.70 6.46 5.53
CA THR A 9 -3.21 7.79 5.88
C THR A 9 -2.96 8.82 4.78
N ILE A 10 -3.46 10.05 4.94
CA ILE A 10 -3.10 11.18 4.05
C ILE A 10 -1.58 11.40 4.01
N GLN A 11 -0.89 11.31 5.15
CA GLN A 11 0.56 11.53 5.24
C GLN A 11 1.33 10.45 4.46
N THR A 12 0.93 9.19 4.61
CA THR A 12 1.49 8.09 3.82
C THR A 12 1.20 8.28 2.33
N ALA A 13 0.01 8.77 1.97
CA ALA A 13 -0.30 9.12 0.59
C ALA A 13 0.64 10.17 -0.03
N ASP A 14 1.18 11.13 0.75
CA ASP A 14 2.18 12.11 0.27
C ASP A 14 3.58 11.50 0.16
N LEU A 15 3.97 10.63 1.10
CA LEU A 15 5.20 9.84 1.01
C LEU A 15 5.21 9.01 -0.28
N ILE A 16 4.09 8.37 -0.60
CA ILE A 16 3.96 7.52 -1.79
C ILE A 16 4.05 8.34 -3.08
N GLU A 17 3.45 9.53 -3.12
CA GLU A 17 3.64 10.44 -4.27
C GLU A 17 5.10 10.82 -4.47
N THR A 18 5.82 11.03 -3.38
CA THR A 18 7.25 11.34 -3.45
C THR A 18 8.04 10.17 -4.04
N LEU A 19 7.74 8.93 -3.65
CA LEU A 19 8.39 7.73 -4.20
C LEU A 19 8.07 7.55 -5.69
N LEU A 20 6.80 7.72 -6.09
CA LEU A 20 6.39 7.66 -7.50
C LEU A 20 7.09 8.75 -8.32
N TYR A 21 7.20 9.97 -7.78
CA TYR A 21 7.91 11.07 -8.43
C TYR A 21 9.40 10.76 -8.65
N LEU A 22 10.03 10.02 -7.74
CA LEU A 22 11.40 9.54 -7.86
C LEU A 22 11.56 8.30 -8.77
N GLY A 23 10.48 7.83 -9.39
CA GLY A 23 10.48 6.71 -10.33
C GLY A 23 10.28 5.34 -9.70
N ALA A 24 9.85 5.27 -8.44
CA ALA A 24 9.48 4.01 -7.83
C ALA A 24 8.12 3.51 -8.37
N GLU A 25 7.99 2.19 -8.44
CA GLU A 25 6.71 1.49 -8.54
C GLU A 25 6.37 0.95 -7.15
N VAL A 26 5.16 1.23 -6.65
CA VAL A 26 4.79 0.98 -5.26
C VAL A 26 3.43 0.29 -5.16
N GLN A 27 3.32 -0.70 -4.27
CA GLN A 27 2.08 -1.34 -3.86
C GLN A 27 1.92 -1.22 -2.34
N LEU A 28 0.70 -1.02 -1.86
CA LEU A 28 0.44 -0.64 -0.46
C LEU A 28 -0.60 -1.54 0.20
N PRO A 29 -0.22 -2.39 1.17
CA PRO A 29 -1.13 -2.78 2.23
C PRO A 29 -1.15 -1.74 3.36
N SER A 30 -2.13 -1.83 4.26
CA SER A 30 -2.03 -1.20 5.59
C SER A 30 -1.22 -2.11 6.52
N CYS A 31 -0.58 -1.57 7.57
CA CYS A 31 0.00 -2.35 8.67
C CYS A 31 -0.96 -2.53 9.87
N ASN A 32 -2.16 -1.93 9.82
CA ASN A 32 -3.14 -2.06 10.88
C ASN A 32 -4.57 -1.91 10.36
N ILE A 33 -5.42 -2.87 10.73
CA ILE A 33 -6.83 -3.00 10.32
C ILE A 33 -7.71 -1.79 10.64
N TYR A 34 -7.34 -0.93 11.60
CA TYR A 34 -8.13 0.25 11.97
C TYR A 34 -7.55 1.58 11.50
N SER A 35 -6.33 1.56 10.97
CA SER A 35 -5.54 2.78 10.73
C SER A 35 -5.81 3.44 9.37
N THR A 36 -6.39 2.70 8.43
CA THR A 36 -6.67 3.19 7.09
C THR A 36 -7.62 4.39 7.11
N GLN A 37 -7.29 5.40 6.34
CA GLN A 37 -8.17 6.49 5.97
C GLN A 37 -8.66 6.24 4.54
N ASP A 38 -9.89 5.70 4.40
CA ASP A 38 -10.38 5.20 3.10
C ASP A 38 -10.37 6.24 1.98
N HIS A 39 -10.56 7.52 2.32
CA HIS A 39 -10.49 8.60 1.34
C HIS A 39 -9.05 8.84 0.83
N ALA A 40 -8.03 8.62 1.67
CA ALA A 40 -6.63 8.67 1.25
C ALA A 40 -6.30 7.46 0.36
N ALA A 41 -6.73 6.26 0.75
CA ALA A 41 -6.58 5.04 -0.04
C ALA A 41 -7.25 5.18 -1.42
N ALA A 42 -8.51 5.61 -1.45
CA ALA A 42 -9.28 5.83 -2.68
C ALA A 42 -8.63 6.90 -3.59
N ALA A 43 -8.06 7.97 -3.01
CA ALA A 43 -7.37 9.00 -3.78
C ALA A 43 -6.12 8.46 -4.49
N LYS A 44 -5.34 7.57 -3.85
CA LYS A 44 -4.19 6.90 -4.47
C LYS A 44 -4.62 5.87 -5.51
N ALA A 45 -5.64 5.06 -5.20
CA ALA A 45 -6.20 4.09 -6.15
C ALA A 45 -6.72 4.78 -7.43
N LYS A 46 -7.39 5.93 -7.31
CA LYS A 46 -7.84 6.74 -8.46
C LYS A 46 -6.69 7.24 -9.35
N ARG A 47 -5.47 7.34 -8.80
CA ARG A 47 -4.25 7.70 -9.54
C ARG A 47 -3.52 6.49 -10.14
N GLY A 48 -4.06 5.28 -9.98
CA GLY A 48 -3.50 4.05 -10.54
C GLY A 48 -2.47 3.36 -9.64
N VAL A 49 -2.34 3.78 -8.37
CA VAL A 49 -1.50 3.07 -7.40
C VAL A 49 -2.28 1.85 -6.86
N PRO A 50 -1.71 0.63 -6.89
CA PRO A 50 -2.33 -0.52 -6.24
C PRO A 50 -2.34 -0.34 -4.71
N VAL A 51 -3.54 -0.17 -4.16
CA VAL A 51 -3.78 -0.01 -2.73
C VAL A 51 -4.73 -1.11 -2.26
N PHE A 52 -4.29 -1.87 -1.27
CA PHE A 52 -4.97 -2.99 -0.64
C PHE A 52 -5.15 -2.66 0.84
N ALA A 53 -5.98 -1.66 1.11
CA ALA A 53 -6.21 -1.13 2.45
C ALA A 53 -7.62 -0.55 2.56
N LEU A 54 -8.33 -0.98 3.59
CA LEU A 54 -9.66 -0.53 4.00
C LEU A 54 -9.70 -0.40 5.53
N LYS A 55 -10.48 0.54 6.03
CA LYS A 55 -10.70 0.67 7.47
C LYS A 55 -11.66 -0.39 7.97
N GLY A 56 -11.24 -1.14 8.99
CA GLY A 56 -12.03 -2.18 9.64
C GLY A 56 -11.97 -3.53 8.93
N GLU A 57 -10.86 -3.83 8.24
CA GLU A 57 -10.59 -5.16 7.67
C GLU A 57 -10.64 -6.25 8.76
N THR A 58 -11.02 -7.47 8.36
CA THR A 58 -10.76 -8.65 9.18
C THR A 58 -9.28 -9.03 9.17
N GLU A 59 -8.84 -9.86 10.11
CA GLU A 59 -7.46 -10.37 10.12
C GLU A 59 -7.13 -11.18 8.86
N GLU A 60 -8.10 -11.91 8.31
CA GLU A 60 -7.92 -12.65 7.06
C GLU A 60 -7.79 -11.70 5.85
N GLU A 61 -8.62 -10.67 5.78
CA GLU A 61 -8.53 -9.64 4.73
C GLU A 61 -7.19 -8.90 4.78
N TYR A 62 -6.70 -8.60 5.98
CA TYR A 62 -5.40 -7.99 6.22
C TYR A 62 -4.25 -8.82 5.64
N ILE A 63 -4.22 -10.13 5.95
CA ILE A 63 -3.21 -11.04 5.38
C ILE A 63 -3.34 -11.13 3.85
N LEU A 64 -4.56 -11.24 3.32
CA LEU A 64 -4.78 -11.26 1.88
C LEU A 64 -4.33 -9.97 1.18
N CYS A 65 -4.44 -8.82 1.85
CA CYS A 65 -3.94 -7.55 1.33
C CYS A 65 -2.41 -7.54 1.28
N ILE A 66 -1.73 -8.06 2.31
CA ILE A 66 -0.27 -8.19 2.31
C ILE A 66 0.20 -9.11 1.17
N ASP A 67 -0.43 -10.28 1.02
CA ASP A 67 -0.08 -11.25 -0.02
C ASP A 67 -0.21 -10.69 -1.45
N GLN A 68 -1.15 -9.77 -1.68
CA GLN A 68 -1.31 -9.11 -2.98
C GLN A 68 -0.17 -8.13 -3.29
N THR A 69 0.54 -7.63 -2.28
CA THR A 69 1.54 -6.57 -2.46
C THR A 69 2.96 -7.08 -2.71
N ILE A 70 3.20 -8.36 -2.44
CA ILE A 70 4.53 -8.98 -2.60
C ILE A 70 4.81 -9.46 -4.05
N VAL A 71 3.81 -9.43 -4.93
CA VAL A 71 3.95 -9.77 -6.36
C VAL A 71 3.57 -8.56 -7.22
N PHE A 72 4.48 -8.14 -8.09
CA PHE A 72 4.24 -7.03 -9.03
C PHE A 72 3.73 -7.55 -10.38
N ALA A 73 3.33 -6.62 -11.26
CA ALA A 73 2.85 -6.93 -12.60
C ALA A 73 3.77 -7.93 -13.32
N GLU A 74 3.16 -8.85 -14.08
CA GLU A 74 3.87 -9.92 -14.81
C GLU A 74 4.65 -10.90 -13.90
N GLY A 75 4.27 -10.99 -12.61
CA GLY A 75 4.93 -11.87 -11.64
C GLY A 75 6.32 -11.40 -11.23
N GLN A 76 6.62 -10.12 -11.44
CA GLN A 76 7.93 -9.57 -11.11
C GLN A 76 8.11 -9.49 -9.58
N PRO A 77 9.30 -9.83 -9.04
CA PRO A 77 9.54 -9.75 -7.61
C PRO A 77 9.67 -8.30 -7.15
N LEU A 78 9.28 -8.04 -5.89
CA LEU A 78 9.64 -6.82 -5.20
C LEU A 78 11.16 -6.76 -4.99
N ASN A 79 11.72 -5.55 -4.86
CA ASN A 79 13.15 -5.36 -4.60
C ASN A 79 13.44 -4.48 -3.38
N MET A 80 12.40 -4.01 -2.70
CA MET A 80 12.48 -3.22 -1.47
C MET A 80 11.18 -3.36 -0.68
N ILE A 81 11.31 -3.39 0.65
CA ILE A 81 10.19 -3.32 1.58
C ILE A 81 10.33 -2.00 2.36
N LEU A 82 9.23 -1.28 2.51
CA LEU A 82 9.12 -0.11 3.37
C LEU A 82 8.06 -0.42 4.43
N ASP A 83 8.47 -0.59 5.68
CA ASP A 83 7.66 -1.25 6.71
C ASP A 83 7.50 -0.39 7.96
N ASP A 84 6.38 -0.57 8.65
CA ASP A 84 6.02 0.07 9.93
C ASP A 84 5.24 -0.94 10.78
N CYS A 85 5.79 -1.31 11.95
CA CYS A 85 5.32 -2.44 12.78
C CYS A 85 4.07 -2.11 13.61
#